data_AF-A0A7S2B466-F1
#
_entry.id   AF-A0A7S2B466-F1
#
_cell.length_a   1.000
_cell.length_b   1.000
_cell.length_c   1.000
_cell.angle_alpha   90.00
_cell.angle_beta   90.00
_cell.angle_gamma   90.00
#
_symmetry.space_group_name_H-M   'P 1'
#
loop_
_entity.id
_entity.type
_entity.pdbx_description
1 polymer ?
#
loop_
_entity_poly.entity_id
_entity_poly.type
_entity_poly.pdbx_seq_one_letter_code
_entity_poly.pdbx_strand_id
1 'polypeptide(L)'
;VHHHPVRATPFARQVALSSTPVHDHPARAPPFARELLDVVLKSPLYKWVLVPQARQTMIKTARSNGVTWEESLTWIKSEGGWDDDLLAEVRDPSTVTPNYYTSPFHAYIPGGNLCWESAWEQELAGKAVGQRNFPGHGPGAAGENAFRCVKLRRGRIISCLSTWQITPLPPIYTY
;
A
#
# COMPACT_ATOMS: atom_id res chain seq x y z
N VAL A 1 -27.31 -5.92 53.14
CA VAL A 1 -27.36 -6.62 51.84
C VAL A 1 -28.58 -6.12 51.09
N HIS A 2 -28.41 -5.08 50.27
CA HIS A 2 -29.47 -4.46 49.47
C HIS A 2 -29.22 -4.82 48.01
N HIS A 3 -30.12 -5.58 47.39
CA HIS A 3 -30.09 -5.86 45.96
C HIS A 3 -31.08 -4.94 45.26
N HIS A 4 -30.58 -3.97 44.49
CA HIS A 4 -31.37 -3.22 43.52
C HIS A 4 -31.48 -4.02 42.21
N PRO A 5 -32.67 -4.12 41.59
CA PRO A 5 -32.79 -4.75 40.28
C PRO A 5 -32.24 -3.82 39.18
N VAL A 6 -31.30 -4.36 38.39
CA VAL A 6 -30.77 -3.71 37.19
C VAL A 6 -31.85 -3.71 36.10
N ARG A 7 -32.30 -2.52 35.72
CA ARG A 7 -33.24 -2.30 34.62
C ARG A 7 -32.53 -2.52 33.29
N ALA A 8 -32.84 -3.61 32.59
CA ALA A 8 -32.36 -3.82 31.22
C ALA A 8 -33.01 -2.80 30.27
N THR A 9 -32.20 -1.95 29.64
CA THR A 9 -32.63 -1.08 28.54
C THR A 9 -32.56 -1.86 27.21
N PRO A 10 -33.57 -1.77 26.34
CA PRO A 10 -33.52 -2.39 25.03
C PRO A 10 -32.77 -1.46 24.08
N PHE A 11 -31.51 -1.73 23.79
CA PHE A 11 -30.75 -1.00 22.76
C PHE A 11 -30.51 -1.89 21.54
N ALA A 12 -31.59 -2.43 20.97
CA ALA A 12 -31.55 -2.99 19.62
C ALA A 12 -31.76 -1.86 18.60
N ARG A 13 -30.74 -1.03 18.38
CA ARG A 13 -30.76 -0.07 17.27
C ARG A 13 -30.31 -0.80 16.01
N GLN A 14 -31.29 -1.28 15.25
CA GLN A 14 -31.12 -1.86 13.93
C GLN A 14 -30.29 -0.88 13.07
N VAL A 15 -29.12 -1.33 12.63
CA VAL A 15 -28.28 -0.55 11.71
C VAL A 15 -28.99 -0.61 10.36
N ALA A 16 -29.58 0.51 9.94
CA ALA A 16 -30.01 0.67 8.56
C ALA A 16 -28.74 0.60 7.69
N LEU A 17 -28.50 -0.57 7.10
CA LEU A 17 -27.59 -0.73 5.98
C LEU A 17 -28.15 0.15 4.86
N SER A 18 -27.53 1.29 4.62
CA SER A 18 -27.80 2.08 3.42
C SER A 18 -27.46 1.19 2.24
N SER A 19 -28.47 0.63 1.58
CA SER A 19 -28.33 -0.06 0.30
C SER A 19 -28.00 0.99 -0.75
N THR A 20 -26.74 1.40 -0.83
CA THR A 20 -26.25 2.04 -2.04
C THR A 20 -26.48 1.04 -3.17
N PRO A 21 -27.19 1.41 -4.25
CA PRO A 21 -27.27 0.54 -5.42
C PRO A 21 -25.84 0.24 -5.85
N VAL A 22 -25.52 -1.05 -5.97
CA VAL A 22 -24.29 -1.46 -6.65
C VAL A 22 -24.39 -0.88 -8.05
N HIS A 23 -23.54 0.09 -8.36
CA HIS A 23 -23.45 0.64 -9.71
C HIS A 23 -23.30 -0.51 -10.70
N ASP A 24 -24.04 -0.45 -11.82
CA ASP A 24 -23.94 -1.42 -12.90
C ASP A 24 -22.47 -1.71 -13.21
N HIS A 25 -22.13 -3.00 -13.30
CA HIS A 25 -20.80 -3.40 -13.72
C HIS A 25 -20.49 -2.71 -15.06
N PRO A 26 -19.30 -2.10 -15.21
CA PRO A 26 -18.93 -1.49 -16.48
C PRO A 26 -19.07 -2.53 -17.59
N ALA A 27 -19.60 -2.11 -18.73
CA ALA A 27 -19.80 -2.97 -19.89
C ALA A 27 -18.52 -3.79 -20.15
N ARG A 28 -18.67 -5.12 -20.23
CA ARG A 28 -17.56 -6.05 -20.45
C ARG A 28 -16.81 -5.62 -21.72
N ALA A 29 -15.50 -5.41 -21.61
CA ALA A 29 -14.67 -5.06 -22.75
C ALA A 29 -14.89 -6.08 -23.89
N PRO A 30 -14.92 -5.63 -25.16
CA PRO A 30 -15.12 -6.53 -26.28
C PRO A 30 -13.98 -7.57 -26.33
N PRO A 31 -14.26 -8.83 -26.73
CA PRO A 31 -13.30 -9.93 -26.61
C PRO A 31 -11.93 -9.63 -27.21
N PHE A 32 -11.91 -8.97 -28.37
CA PHE A 32 -10.69 -8.61 -29.07
C PHE A 32 -9.79 -7.62 -28.31
N ALA A 33 -10.38 -6.69 -27.55
CA ALA A 33 -9.62 -5.71 -26.79
C ALA A 33 -8.90 -6.38 -25.62
N ARG A 34 -9.52 -7.41 -25.02
CA ARG A 34 -8.90 -8.21 -23.97
C ARG A 34 -7.76 -9.07 -24.52
N GLU A 35 -7.95 -9.71 -25.67
CA GLU A 35 -6.90 -10.50 -26.34
C GLU A 35 -5.69 -9.65 -26.70
N LEU A 36 -5.91 -8.46 -27.27
CA LEU A 36 -4.82 -7.54 -27.61
C LEU A 36 -4.05 -7.11 -26.35
N LEU A 37 -4.76 -6.77 -25.27
CA LEU A 37 -4.14 -6.45 -24.00
C LEU A 37 -3.30 -7.62 -23.47
N ASP A 38 -3.82 -8.85 -23.53
CA ASP A 38 -3.10 -10.04 -23.08
C ASP A 38 -1.84 -10.30 -23.93
N VAL A 39 -1.87 -10.01 -25.23
CA VAL A 39 -0.68 -10.06 -26.11
C VAL A 39 0.35 -9.02 -25.69
N VAL A 40 -0.06 -7.78 -25.43
CA VAL A 40 0.84 -6.70 -24.99
C VAL A 40 1.47 -7.05 -23.64
N LEU A 41 0.68 -7.52 -22.67
CA LEU A 41 1.17 -7.89 -21.33
C LEU A 41 2.15 -9.07 -21.37
N LYS A 42 1.98 -10.02 -22.30
CA LYS A 42 2.91 -11.15 -22.50
C LYS A 42 4.16 -10.77 -23.29
N SER A 43 4.14 -9.65 -24.00
CA SER A 43 5.26 -9.22 -24.82
C SER A 43 6.48 -8.82 -23.95
N PRO A 44 7.71 -9.00 -24.45
CA PRO A 44 8.91 -8.46 -23.80
C PRO A 44 8.83 -6.93 -23.60
N LEU A 45 8.12 -6.22 -24.48
CA LEU A 45 7.97 -4.75 -24.40
C LEU A 45 7.35 -4.31 -23.07
N TYR A 46 6.36 -5.05 -22.57
CA TYR A 46 5.76 -4.76 -21.27
C TYR A 46 6.81 -4.77 -20.16
N LYS A 47 7.66 -5.81 -20.13
CA LYS A 47 8.71 -5.99 -19.12
C LYS A 47 9.83 -4.96 -19.23
N TRP A 48 10.28 -4.65 -20.45
CA TRP A 48 11.46 -3.82 -20.68
C TRP A 48 11.17 -2.32 -20.72
N VAL A 49 9.95 -1.91 -21.04
CA VAL A 49 9.60 -0.50 -21.23
C VAL A 49 8.51 -0.05 -20.27
N LEU A 50 7.35 -0.70 -20.29
CA LEU A 50 6.18 -0.24 -19.54
C LEU A 50 6.36 -0.36 -18.03
N VAL A 51 6.96 -1.46 -17.57
CA VAL A 51 7.21 -1.71 -16.15
C VAL A 51 8.20 -0.70 -15.55
N PRO A 52 9.41 -0.46 -16.13
CA PRO A 52 10.30 0.60 -15.65
C PRO A 52 9.67 1.98 -15.71
N GLN A 53 8.90 2.28 -16.75
CA GLN A 53 8.21 3.57 -16.88
C GLN A 53 7.15 3.78 -15.79
N ALA A 54 6.40 2.74 -15.43
CA ALA A 54 5.43 2.79 -14.33
C ALA A 54 6.13 3.11 -13.00
N ARG A 55 7.27 2.46 -12.70
CA ARG A 55 8.08 2.79 -11.51
C ARG A 55 8.58 4.22 -11.54
N GLN A 56 9.08 4.70 -12.67
CA GLN A 56 9.54 6.10 -12.80
C GLN A 56 8.41 7.11 -12.58
N THR A 57 7.19 6.82 -13.03
CA THR A 57 6.02 7.65 -12.73
C THR A 57 5.74 7.70 -11.23
N MET A 58 5.80 6.56 -10.55
CA MET A 58 5.63 6.50 -9.09
C MET A 58 6.68 7.32 -8.34
N ILE A 59 7.96 7.21 -8.73
CA ILE A 59 9.06 8.01 -8.15
C ILE A 59 8.82 9.51 -8.39
N LYS A 60 8.43 9.90 -9.61
CA LYS A 60 8.09 11.30 -9.93
C LYS A 60 6.94 11.82 -9.09
N THR A 61 5.88 11.03 -8.90
CA THR A 61 4.77 11.37 -8.02
C THR A 61 5.26 11.58 -6.59
N ALA A 62 6.08 10.68 -6.05
CA ALA A 62 6.62 10.83 -4.70
C ALA A 62 7.44 12.13 -4.54
N ARG A 63 8.38 12.37 -5.47
CA ARG A 63 9.24 13.57 -5.45
C ARG A 63 8.45 14.87 -5.58
N SER A 64 7.46 14.91 -6.48
CA SER A 64 6.59 16.09 -6.65
C SER A 64 5.78 16.43 -5.40
N ASN A 65 5.63 15.46 -4.48
CA ASN A 65 4.92 15.62 -3.22
C ASN A 65 5.86 15.71 -2.00
N GLY A 66 7.14 16.03 -2.22
CA GLY A 66 8.11 16.26 -1.14
C GLY A 66 8.66 15.01 -0.46
N VAL A 67 8.51 13.83 -1.07
CA VAL A 67 9.17 12.60 -0.58
C VAL A 67 10.58 12.53 -1.18
N THR A 68 11.60 12.49 -0.31
CA THR A 68 13.01 12.31 -0.71
C THR A 68 13.29 10.83 -0.99
N TRP A 69 12.80 10.34 -2.14
CA TRP A 69 12.81 8.92 -2.50
C TRP A 69 14.21 8.30 -2.40
N GLU A 70 15.20 8.94 -3.02
CA GLU A 70 16.58 8.43 -3.10
C GLU A 70 17.26 8.38 -1.74
N GLU A 71 17.13 9.44 -0.95
CA GLU A 71 17.71 9.54 0.39
C GLU A 71 17.06 8.53 1.34
N SER A 72 15.74 8.41 1.29
CA SER A 72 15.00 7.44 2.10
C SER A 72 15.36 6.01 1.73
N LEU A 73 15.47 5.70 0.43
CA LEU A 73 15.88 4.38 -0.04
C LEU A 73 17.32 4.06 0.35
N THR A 74 18.21 5.06 0.28
CA THR A 74 19.61 4.92 0.71
C THR A 74 19.68 4.65 2.21
N TRP A 75 18.90 5.40 3.01
CA TRP A 75 18.81 5.21 4.45
C TRP A 75 18.29 3.81 4.79
N ILE A 76 17.19 3.36 4.19
CA ILE A 76 16.65 2.00 4.39
C ILE A 76 17.71 0.94 4.09
N LYS A 77 18.39 1.05 2.94
CA LYS A 77 19.47 0.10 2.59
C LYS A 77 20.61 0.12 3.60
N SER A 78 20.92 1.28 4.19
CA SER A 78 21.99 1.43 5.16
C SER A 78 21.70 0.84 6.53
N GLU A 79 20.43 0.62 6.89
CA GLU A 79 20.05 -0.05 8.16
C GLU A 79 20.56 -1.49 8.24
N GLY A 80 20.92 -2.10 7.10
CA GLY A 80 21.49 -3.45 7.04
C GLY A 80 20.50 -4.55 7.40
N GLY A 81 21.00 -5.78 7.53
CA GLY A 81 20.16 -6.97 7.83
C GLY A 81 19.34 -7.48 6.65
N TRP A 82 19.55 -6.95 5.45
CA TRP A 82 18.94 -7.41 4.19
C TRP A 82 19.70 -8.61 3.62
N ASP A 83 19.78 -9.68 4.41
CA ASP A 83 20.54 -10.88 4.08
C ASP A 83 19.60 -12.03 3.75
N ASP A 84 19.89 -12.73 2.65
CA ASP A 84 19.16 -13.94 2.26
C ASP A 84 19.36 -15.08 3.27
N ASP A 85 20.49 -15.08 4.00
CA ASP A 85 20.74 -16.04 5.08
C ASP A 85 19.81 -15.79 6.27
N LEU A 86 19.67 -14.53 6.72
CA LEU A 86 18.69 -14.14 7.74
C LEU A 86 17.25 -14.44 7.29
N LEU A 87 16.95 -14.20 6.01
CA LEU A 87 15.65 -14.55 5.45
C LEU A 87 15.39 -16.05 5.50
N ALA A 88 16.41 -16.88 5.25
CA ALA A 88 16.30 -18.33 5.33
C ALA A 88 16.06 -18.81 6.77
N GLU A 89 16.62 -18.13 7.77
CA GLU A 89 16.38 -18.43 9.20
C GLU A 89 14.94 -18.15 9.63
N VAL A 90 14.35 -17.05 9.18
CA VAL A 90 12.98 -16.66 9.56
C VAL A 90 11.90 -17.28 8.68
N ARG A 91 12.28 -17.83 7.52
CA ARG A 91 11.34 -18.42 6.57
C ARG A 91 10.89 -19.78 7.06
N ASP A 92 9.59 -19.91 7.29
CA ASP A 92 8.94 -21.19 7.50
C ASP A 92 8.86 -22.00 6.18
N PRO A 93 9.55 -23.16 6.08
CA PRO A 93 9.51 -23.99 4.87
C PRO A 93 8.14 -24.58 4.56
N SER A 94 7.25 -24.68 5.56
CA SER A 94 5.90 -25.20 5.38
C SER A 94 4.93 -24.17 4.76
N THR A 95 5.33 -22.90 4.74
CA THR A 95 4.53 -21.83 4.14
C THR A 95 4.66 -21.86 2.61
N VAL A 96 3.56 -22.25 1.95
CA VAL A 96 3.44 -22.18 0.49
C VAL A 96 2.90 -20.81 0.07
N THR A 97 3.77 -19.99 -0.48
CA THR A 97 3.38 -18.67 -1.02
C THR A 97 2.68 -18.84 -2.37
N PRO A 98 1.43 -18.37 -2.52
CA PRO A 98 0.74 -18.41 -3.82
C PRO A 98 1.52 -17.65 -4.90
N ASN A 99 1.52 -18.19 -6.13
CA ASN A 99 2.22 -17.61 -7.30
C ASN A 99 1.87 -16.14 -7.56
N TYR A 100 0.67 -15.70 -7.15
CA TYR A 100 0.26 -14.32 -7.28
C TYR A 100 1.20 -13.34 -6.55
N TYR A 101 1.71 -13.70 -5.37
CA TYR A 101 2.57 -12.81 -4.58
C TYR A 101 4.00 -12.74 -5.12
N THR A 102 4.47 -13.80 -5.77
CA THR A 102 5.82 -13.86 -6.38
C THR A 102 5.84 -13.34 -7.82
N SER A 103 4.68 -13.15 -8.45
CA SER A 103 4.59 -12.65 -9.83
C SER A 103 4.80 -11.13 -9.90
N PRO A 104 5.71 -10.60 -10.73
CA PRO A 104 5.97 -9.16 -10.77
C PRO A 104 4.75 -8.37 -11.26
N PHE A 105 4.17 -7.52 -10.40
CA PHE A 105 2.99 -6.74 -10.75
C PHE A 105 3.26 -5.23 -10.91
N HIS A 106 4.31 -4.66 -10.31
CA HIS A 106 4.49 -3.18 -10.26
C HIS A 106 5.82 -2.63 -10.78
N ALA A 107 6.92 -3.38 -10.78
CA ALA A 107 8.22 -2.87 -11.23
C ALA A 107 9.33 -3.93 -11.25
N TYR A 108 9.23 -4.87 -10.31
CA TYR A 108 10.36 -5.64 -9.82
C TYR A 108 10.56 -6.91 -10.64
N ILE A 109 11.24 -6.78 -11.77
CA ILE A 109 11.61 -7.89 -12.65
C ILE A 109 13.13 -8.11 -12.53
N PRO A 110 13.61 -9.37 -12.39
CA PRO A 110 12.87 -10.63 -12.32
C PRO A 110 12.40 -11.04 -10.90
N GLY A 111 12.79 -10.31 -9.86
CA GLY A 111 12.63 -10.71 -8.45
C GLY A 111 11.19 -10.85 -7.92
N GLY A 112 10.19 -10.31 -8.62
CA GLY A 112 8.80 -10.33 -8.14
C GLY A 112 8.56 -9.38 -6.97
N ASN A 113 7.40 -9.45 -6.32
CA ASN A 113 7.04 -8.49 -5.25
C ASN A 113 7.43 -8.93 -3.85
N LEU A 114 8.18 -10.03 -3.74
CA LEU A 114 8.76 -10.50 -2.49
C LEU A 114 10.29 -10.45 -2.52
N CYS A 115 10.86 -9.59 -3.38
CA CYS A 115 12.30 -9.31 -3.40
C CYS A 115 12.65 -8.12 -2.51
N TRP A 116 13.91 -7.99 -2.13
CA TRP A 116 14.38 -6.89 -1.29
C TRP A 116 14.11 -5.50 -1.88
N GLU A 117 14.22 -5.33 -3.20
CA GLU A 117 13.93 -4.06 -3.86
C GLU A 117 12.48 -3.62 -3.67
N SER A 118 11.55 -4.58 -3.72
CA SER A 118 10.14 -4.31 -3.46
C SER A 118 9.88 -3.98 -1.99
N ALA A 119 10.57 -4.65 -1.07
CA ALA A 119 10.46 -4.41 0.37
C ALA A 119 10.97 -3.01 0.75
N TRP A 120 12.14 -2.61 0.24
CA TRP A 120 12.72 -1.29 0.55
C TRP A 120 11.87 -0.13 0.03
N GLU A 121 11.18 -0.32 -1.09
CA GLU A 121 10.40 0.74 -1.72
C GLU A 121 8.94 0.79 -1.26
N GLN A 122 8.47 -0.20 -0.50
CA GLN A 122 7.06 -0.35 -0.13
C GLN A 122 6.50 0.90 0.57
N GLU A 123 7.21 1.44 1.56
CA GLU A 123 6.76 2.65 2.28
C GLU A 123 6.80 3.89 1.40
N LEU A 124 7.78 4.00 0.50
CA LEU A 124 7.89 5.12 -0.43
C LEU A 124 6.77 5.09 -1.48
N ALA A 125 6.45 3.90 -1.98
CA ALA A 125 5.31 3.65 -2.86
C ALA A 125 3.98 3.97 -2.16
N GLY A 126 3.85 3.63 -0.88
CA GLY A 126 2.72 4.00 -0.02
C GLY A 126 2.49 5.51 0.02
N LYS A 127 3.56 6.29 0.25
CA LYS A 127 3.52 7.76 0.18
C LYS A 127 3.09 8.27 -1.19
N ALA A 128 3.65 7.73 -2.27
CA ALA A 128 3.30 8.13 -3.63
C ALA A 128 1.81 7.88 -3.97
N VAL A 129 1.31 6.68 -3.63
CA VAL A 129 -0.08 6.27 -3.89
C VAL A 129 -1.05 7.03 -2.99
N GLY A 130 -0.71 7.20 -1.71
CA GLY A 130 -1.48 7.99 -0.75
C GLY A 130 -1.66 9.41 -1.25
N GLN A 131 -0.59 10.06 -1.71
CA GLN A 131 -0.67 11.42 -2.24
C GLN A 131 -1.48 11.50 -3.54
N ARG A 132 -1.31 10.56 -4.47
CA ARG A 132 -2.10 10.51 -5.71
C ARG A 132 -3.60 10.42 -5.44
N ASN A 133 -4.00 9.64 -4.43
CA ASN A 133 -5.41 9.42 -4.11
C ASN A 133 -5.97 10.48 -3.13
N PHE A 134 -5.13 11.12 -2.32
CA PHE A 134 -5.51 12.09 -1.29
C PHE A 134 -4.74 13.42 -1.39
N PRO A 135 -4.74 14.09 -2.56
CA PRO A 135 -3.90 15.28 -2.79
C PRO A 135 -4.22 16.47 -1.88
N GLY A 136 -5.42 16.53 -1.29
CA GLY A 136 -5.84 17.58 -0.36
C GLY A 136 -5.35 17.42 1.09
N HIS A 137 -4.61 16.35 1.41
CA HIS A 137 -4.19 16.07 2.79
C HIS A 137 -2.79 16.59 3.12
N GLY A 138 -2.15 17.33 2.20
CA GLY A 138 -0.80 17.88 2.37
C GLY A 138 0.31 16.93 1.93
N PRO A 139 1.55 17.41 1.75
CA PRO A 139 2.65 16.65 1.17
C PRO A 139 3.17 15.51 2.06
N GLY A 140 4.09 14.70 1.54
CA GLY A 140 4.81 13.67 2.30
C GLY A 140 3.91 12.54 2.79
N ALA A 141 3.94 12.25 4.09
CA ALA A 141 3.20 11.14 4.69
C ALA A 141 1.70 11.43 4.92
N ALA A 142 1.23 12.67 4.73
CA ALA A 142 -0.12 13.03 5.14
C ALA A 142 -1.23 12.39 4.28
N GLY A 143 -1.03 12.30 2.96
CA GLY A 143 -1.93 11.57 2.05
C GLY A 143 -1.92 10.05 2.29
N GLU A 144 -0.76 9.49 2.64
CA GLU A 144 -0.65 8.09 3.07
C GLU A 144 -1.35 7.85 4.40
N ASN A 145 -1.16 8.73 5.38
CA ASN A 145 -1.85 8.66 6.66
C ASN A 145 -3.37 8.73 6.45
N ALA A 146 -3.86 9.58 5.55
CA ALA A 146 -5.27 9.61 5.19
C ALA A 146 -5.74 8.29 4.55
N PHE A 147 -4.92 7.71 3.66
CA PHE A 147 -5.21 6.43 3.02
C PHE A 147 -5.24 5.27 4.03
N ARG A 148 -4.31 5.24 5.00
CA ARG A 148 -4.23 4.21 6.04
C ARG A 148 -5.22 4.45 7.18
N CYS A 149 -5.53 5.72 7.49
CA CYS A 149 -6.56 6.12 8.43
C CYS A 149 -7.93 6.18 7.74
N VAL A 150 -8.40 5.03 7.24
CA VAL A 150 -9.82 4.89 6.92
C VAL A 150 -10.60 4.97 8.23
N LYS A 151 -11.26 6.12 8.41
CA LYS A 151 -12.24 6.45 9.45
C LYS A 151 -13.12 5.23 9.80
N LEU A 152 -12.84 4.57 10.94
CA LEU A 152 -13.84 3.77 11.62
C LEU A 152 -14.97 4.72 12.03
N ARG A 153 -16.05 4.78 11.23
CA ARG A 153 -17.28 5.50 11.60
C ARG A 153 -17.92 4.78 12.80
N ARG A 154 -17.55 5.21 14.01
CA ARG A 154 -18.39 5.28 15.23
C ARG A 154 -17.60 5.81 16.43
N GLY A 155 -17.48 7.13 16.52
CA GLY A 155 -17.47 7.86 17.80
C GLY A 155 -16.37 7.61 18.81
N ARG A 156 -15.34 6.81 18.50
CA ARG A 156 -14.12 6.72 19.31
C ARG A 156 -12.93 6.78 18.38
N ILE A 157 -12.10 7.80 18.59
CA ILE A 157 -10.75 7.88 18.03
C ILE A 157 -9.98 6.75 18.70
N ILE A 158 -10.03 5.55 18.11
CA ILE A 158 -8.95 4.59 18.33
C ILE A 158 -7.86 5.10 17.40
N SER A 159 -6.77 5.55 18.03
CA SER A 159 -5.53 6.01 17.42
C SER A 159 -5.37 5.47 16.01
N CYS A 160 -5.15 6.37 15.04
CA CYS A 160 -4.44 5.98 13.82
C CYS A 160 -3.29 5.07 14.26
N LEU A 161 -3.14 3.91 13.61
CA LEU A 161 -1.95 3.08 13.76
C LEU A 161 -0.76 3.86 13.15
N SER A 162 -0.35 4.93 13.82
CA SER A 162 0.87 5.68 13.57
C SER A 162 2.07 5.03 14.26
N THR A 163 1.90 3.85 14.87
CA THR A 163 2.97 3.06 15.48
C THR A 163 3.65 2.16 14.46
N TRP A 164 4.03 2.75 13.33
CA TRP A 164 5.32 2.49 12.69
C TRP A 164 5.98 3.85 12.42
N GLN A 165 6.08 4.69 13.47
CA GLN A 165 7.17 5.65 13.55
C GLN A 165 8.46 4.87 13.75
N ILE A 166 8.94 4.23 12.67
CA ILE A 166 10.37 4.09 12.50
C ILE A 166 10.87 5.54 12.40
N THR A 167 11.90 5.84 13.17
CA THR A 167 12.60 7.13 13.35
C THR A 167 12.31 8.22 12.29
N PRO A 168 12.17 9.50 12.69
CA PRO A 168 12.05 10.57 11.72
C PRO A 168 13.22 10.47 10.74
N LEU A 169 12.90 10.42 9.44
CA LEU A 169 13.90 10.71 8.40
C LEU A 169 14.66 11.97 8.84
N PRO A 170 16.00 12.00 8.69
CA PRO A 170 16.79 13.13 9.14
C PRO A 170 16.17 14.43 8.59
N PRO A 171 16.19 15.53 9.37
CA PRO A 171 15.64 16.79 8.92
C PRO A 171 16.21 17.13 7.55
N ILE A 172 15.32 17.54 6.65
CA ILE A 172 15.66 18.07 5.34
C ILE A 172 16.64 19.23 5.58
N TYR A 173 17.94 18.98 5.40
CA TYR A 173 18.92 20.04 5.42
C TYR A 173 18.76 20.81 4.12
N THR A 174 17.96 21.86 4.17
CA THR A 174 18.07 22.96 3.21
C THR A 174 19.41 23.65 3.47
N TYR A 175 20.36 23.51 2.55
CA TYR A 175 21.46 24.46 2.36
C TYR A 175 21.15 25.31 1.12
#